data_AF-A0A3Q3K116-F1
#
_entry.id   AF-A0A3Q3K116-F1
#
_cell.length_a   1.000
_cell.length_b   1.000
_cell.length_c   1.000
_cell.angle_alpha   90.00
_cell.angle_beta   90.00
_cell.angle_gamma   90.00
#
_symmetry.space_group_name_H-M   'P 1'
#
loop_
_entity.id
_entity.type
_entity.pdbx_description
1 polymer ?
#
loop_
_entity_poly.entity_id
_entity_poly.type
_entity_poly.pdbx_seq_one_letter_code
_entity_poly.pdbx_strand_id
1 'polypeptide(L)'
;MTHSFKSKPESIVMQVACSLIVSDAVEEGVSVLAPQALDCETSSLRSSRCVVHGHSIDLQRPGFSGRKSDFKTMNGSEVVTAVYDFERHFDQRRALQWMQENWTTSFAFCGLYVVLVFGGQHYMRERPKLNLRWLMVLWSFSLAIFSIMGASRTGLYMLRILTTRGFRHTVCDTRFYTTPVSKFWAFAFAVSKVPELGDTMFVILRKQRLIFLHWYHHITVLLYSWYTYKDHVAGGIWFITINYVVHSFMYTYYTARAAGLRVPRPCAMIVTAFQIMQMVMGLVVLGLVYRWMHEVHCPSSIDNVKWGSIMYLSYFVLFTIFFYNSYLRGSSGAKGSKAE
;
A
#
# COMPACT_ATOMS: atom_id res chain seq x y z
N MET A 1 25.96 -32.93 -12.50
CA MET A 1 26.02 -31.62 -11.80
C MET A 1 24.87 -30.77 -12.27
N THR A 2 23.77 -30.73 -11.52
CA THR A 2 22.58 -29.91 -11.82
C THR A 2 22.28 -29.09 -10.57
N HIS A 3 22.84 -27.87 -10.50
CA HIS A 3 22.52 -26.93 -9.43
C HIS A 3 21.22 -26.21 -9.75
N SER A 4 20.17 -26.60 -9.04
CA SER A 4 18.88 -25.91 -8.96
C SER A 4 19.07 -24.54 -8.29
N PHE A 5 18.80 -23.46 -9.03
CA PHE A 5 18.68 -22.11 -8.49
C PHE A 5 17.36 -22.02 -7.71
N LYS A 6 17.41 -22.42 -6.44
CA LYS A 6 16.30 -22.29 -5.47
C LYS A 6 16.31 -20.85 -4.95
N SER A 7 15.59 -19.95 -5.63
CA SER A 7 15.42 -18.57 -5.15
C SER A 7 14.54 -18.56 -3.89
N LYS A 8 15.13 -18.14 -2.76
CA LYS A 8 14.42 -17.97 -1.48
C LYS A 8 13.48 -16.75 -1.55
N PRO A 9 12.23 -16.84 -1.08
CA PRO A 9 11.22 -15.77 -1.15
C PRO A 9 11.52 -14.55 -0.27
N GLU A 10 12.48 -14.62 0.65
CA GLU A 10 13.04 -13.46 1.35
C GLU A 10 13.64 -12.42 0.37
N SER A 11 14.11 -12.87 -0.81
CA SER A 11 14.61 -11.96 -1.84
C SER A 11 13.51 -11.19 -2.55
N ILE A 12 12.27 -11.68 -2.59
CA ILE A 12 11.18 -11.02 -3.33
C ILE A 12 10.62 -9.84 -2.52
N VAL A 13 10.48 -10.01 -1.20
CA VAL A 13 10.07 -8.91 -0.29
C VAL A 13 11.11 -7.80 -0.29
N MET A 14 12.40 -8.16 -0.26
CA MET A 14 13.49 -7.19 -0.36
C MET A 14 13.62 -6.59 -1.77
N GLN A 15 13.39 -7.36 -2.85
CA GLN A 15 13.44 -6.87 -4.22
C GLN A 15 12.30 -5.92 -4.54
N VAL A 16 11.08 -6.16 -4.05
CA VAL A 16 9.97 -5.20 -4.22
C VAL A 16 10.25 -3.91 -3.44
N ALA A 17 10.78 -4.02 -2.22
CA ALA A 17 11.21 -2.85 -1.44
C ALA A 17 12.36 -2.09 -2.13
N CYS A 18 13.31 -2.78 -2.74
CA CYS A 18 14.49 -2.18 -3.39
C CYS A 18 14.16 -1.62 -4.79
N SER A 19 13.30 -2.27 -5.56
CA SER A 19 12.83 -1.78 -6.87
C SER A 19 11.98 -0.51 -6.74
N LEU A 20 11.24 -0.35 -5.64
CA LEU A 20 10.53 0.91 -5.34
C LEU A 20 11.47 2.05 -4.94
N ILE A 21 12.66 1.75 -4.37
CA ILE A 21 13.66 2.76 -3.99
C ILE A 21 14.48 3.23 -5.21
N VAL A 22 14.74 2.34 -6.18
CA VAL A 22 15.58 2.68 -7.35
C VAL A 22 14.82 3.44 -8.43
N SER A 23 13.50 3.24 -8.56
CA SER A 23 12.70 3.98 -9.56
C SER A 23 12.54 5.47 -9.24
N ASP A 24 12.53 5.88 -7.96
CA ASP A 24 12.42 7.29 -7.56
C ASP A 24 13.75 8.08 -7.69
N ALA A 25 14.91 7.41 -7.67
CA ALA A 25 16.20 8.08 -7.79
C ALA A 25 16.53 8.54 -9.23
N VAL A 26 15.79 8.05 -10.23
CA VAL A 26 16.00 8.38 -11.65
C VAL A 26 15.12 9.54 -12.12
N GLU A 27 14.03 9.87 -11.41
CA GLU A 27 13.10 10.95 -11.79
C GLU A 27 13.42 12.33 -11.17
N GLU A 28 14.22 12.42 -10.10
CA GLU A 28 14.52 13.71 -9.42
C GLU A 28 15.88 14.35 -9.73
N GLY A 29 16.59 13.95 -10.80
CA GLY A 29 17.67 14.77 -11.37
C GLY A 29 18.78 15.22 -10.40
N VAL A 30 19.14 14.39 -9.42
CA VAL A 30 20.29 14.66 -8.53
C VAL A 30 21.56 14.33 -9.29
N SER A 31 22.23 15.38 -9.76
CA SER A 31 23.54 15.35 -10.40
C SER A 31 24.62 14.89 -9.42
N VAL A 32 25.12 13.66 -9.62
CA VAL A 32 26.43 13.24 -9.11
C VAL A 32 27.44 13.48 -10.23
N LEU A 33 28.44 14.30 -9.93
CA LEU A 33 29.51 14.82 -10.79
C LEU A 33 29.93 13.90 -11.96
N ALA A 34 29.89 14.45 -13.18
CA ALA A 34 30.89 14.18 -14.22
C ALA A 34 32.11 15.09 -13.95
N PRO A 35 33.34 14.76 -14.40
CA PRO A 35 33.65 14.78 -15.84
C PRO A 35 34.67 13.73 -16.30
N GLN A 36 34.58 13.29 -17.57
CA GLN A 36 35.67 13.44 -18.54
C GLN A 36 35.25 12.94 -19.94
N ALA A 37 35.23 13.91 -20.86
CA ALA A 37 35.62 13.85 -22.27
C ALA A 37 35.04 12.75 -23.18
N LEU A 38 34.25 13.15 -24.18
CA LEU A 38 34.79 13.38 -25.53
C LEU A 38 33.77 14.17 -26.39
N ASP A 39 34.29 15.18 -27.07
CA ASP A 39 33.58 16.13 -27.92
C ASP A 39 33.15 15.56 -29.29
N CYS A 40 32.05 16.16 -29.78
CA CYS A 40 31.59 16.44 -31.15
C CYS A 40 32.19 15.72 -32.37
N GLU A 41 31.31 15.31 -33.31
CA GLU A 41 31.09 16.08 -34.55
C GLU A 41 29.87 15.57 -35.34
N THR A 42 28.99 16.50 -35.73
CA THR A 42 28.03 16.31 -36.82
C THR A 42 28.72 16.55 -38.15
N SER A 43 28.89 15.51 -38.97
CA SER A 43 29.14 15.67 -40.41
C SER A 43 28.37 14.63 -41.23
N SER A 44 27.58 15.17 -42.18
CA SER A 44 27.33 14.67 -43.53
C SER A 44 27.58 13.19 -43.85
N LEU A 45 26.55 12.56 -44.43
CA LEU A 45 26.59 11.38 -45.31
C LEU A 45 26.94 10.02 -44.67
N ARG A 46 25.93 9.13 -44.74
CA ARG A 46 26.03 7.68 -45.02
C ARG A 46 26.94 6.85 -44.12
N SER A 47 26.28 5.98 -43.33
CA SER A 47 26.78 4.69 -42.85
C SER A 47 27.92 4.72 -41.83
N SER A 48 27.63 4.32 -40.59
CA SER A 48 28.60 3.60 -39.76
C SER A 48 27.91 2.73 -38.71
N ARG A 49 28.35 1.48 -38.67
CA ARG A 49 27.97 0.42 -37.73
C ARG A 49 28.45 0.75 -36.32
N CYS A 50 27.68 0.33 -35.32
CA CYS A 50 28.20 -0.01 -34.00
C CYS A 50 27.89 -1.48 -33.72
N VAL A 51 28.93 -2.26 -33.43
CA VAL A 51 28.89 -3.71 -33.13
C VAL A 51 29.30 -3.89 -31.68
N VAL A 52 28.48 -4.58 -30.87
CA VAL A 52 28.88 -5.13 -29.57
C VAL A 52 28.14 -6.48 -29.33
N HIS A 53 28.91 -7.52 -29.00
CA HIS A 53 28.51 -8.87 -28.56
C HIS A 53 27.77 -9.80 -29.57
N GLY A 54 28.50 -10.24 -30.60
CA GLY A 54 28.72 -11.68 -30.85
C GLY A 54 27.57 -12.60 -31.29
N HIS A 55 26.35 -12.11 -31.54
CA HIS A 55 25.28 -12.92 -32.16
C HIS A 55 24.62 -12.18 -33.31
N SER A 56 24.84 -12.65 -34.54
CA SER A 56 24.13 -12.23 -35.74
C SER A 56 22.72 -12.85 -35.76
N ILE A 57 21.68 -12.03 -35.84
CA ILE A 57 20.33 -12.47 -36.22
C ILE A 57 20.00 -11.78 -37.54
N ASP A 58 19.93 -12.57 -38.61
CA ASP A 58 19.46 -12.16 -39.93
C ASP A 58 17.99 -11.78 -39.88
N LEU A 59 17.68 -10.52 -40.19
CA LEU A 59 16.31 -10.06 -40.43
C LEU A 59 16.07 -10.01 -41.95
N GLN A 60 15.63 -11.12 -42.51
CA GLN A 60 15.09 -11.13 -43.86
C GLN A 60 13.84 -12.00 -43.96
N ARG A 61 12.67 -11.40 -43.65
CA ARG A 61 11.42 -11.66 -44.39
C ARG A 61 10.58 -10.38 -44.48
N PRO A 62 10.08 -10.03 -45.68
CA PRO A 62 9.27 -8.85 -45.90
C PRO A 62 7.79 -9.16 -45.67
N GLY A 63 7.06 -8.16 -45.20
CA GLY A 63 5.60 -8.13 -45.28
C GLY A 63 4.95 -7.80 -43.95
N PHE A 64 4.85 -6.51 -43.63
CA PHE A 64 3.59 -5.97 -43.11
C PHE A 64 3.51 -4.49 -43.45
N SER A 65 2.50 -4.18 -44.26
CA SER A 65 2.15 -2.87 -44.76
C SER A 65 2.03 -1.85 -43.62
N GLY A 66 2.71 -0.71 -43.79
CA GLY A 66 2.64 0.40 -42.86
C GLY A 66 1.25 1.02 -42.84
N ARG A 67 0.69 1.18 -41.63
CA ARG A 67 -0.32 2.21 -41.37
C ARG A 67 0.37 3.32 -40.58
N LYS A 68 0.66 4.41 -41.28
CA LYS A 68 1.08 5.68 -40.68
C LYS A 68 -0.03 6.18 -39.74
N SER A 69 0.41 6.61 -38.56
CA SER A 69 -0.18 7.71 -37.79
C SER A 69 -1.69 7.71 -37.54
N ASP A 70 -2.10 7.08 -36.44
CA ASP A 70 -3.15 7.64 -35.58
C ASP A 70 -2.51 7.91 -34.21
N PHE A 71 -1.86 9.07 -34.07
CA PHE A 71 -1.59 9.65 -32.75
C PHE A 71 -2.94 10.11 -32.21
N LYS A 72 -3.72 9.15 -31.70
CA LYS A 72 -4.93 9.42 -30.95
C LYS A 72 -4.47 10.04 -29.64
N THR A 73 -4.89 11.27 -29.37
CA THR A 73 -4.82 11.89 -28.05
C THR A 73 -5.48 10.94 -27.05
N MET A 74 -4.67 10.15 -26.34
CA MET A 74 -5.16 9.29 -25.28
C MET A 74 -5.73 10.19 -24.19
N ASN A 75 -7.00 10.01 -23.86
CA ASN A 75 -7.58 10.62 -22.68
C ASN A 75 -6.79 10.15 -21.44
N GLY A 76 -6.57 11.01 -20.45
CA GLY A 76 -5.83 10.66 -19.22
C GLY A 76 -6.38 9.42 -18.50
N SER A 77 -7.65 9.09 -18.73
CA SER A 77 -8.31 7.87 -18.25
C SER A 77 -7.80 6.58 -18.90
N GLU A 78 -7.36 6.62 -20.17
CA GLU A 78 -6.82 5.46 -20.89
C GLU A 78 -5.38 5.14 -20.46
N VAL A 79 -4.54 6.16 -20.25
CA VAL A 79 -3.15 6.01 -19.79
C VAL A 79 -3.07 5.35 -18.41
N VAL A 80 -3.97 5.70 -17.48
CA VAL A 80 -4.00 5.09 -16.14
C VAL A 80 -4.57 3.66 -16.17
N THR A 81 -5.32 3.28 -17.21
CA THR A 81 -5.74 1.88 -17.44
C THR A 81 -4.81 1.07 -18.33
N ALA A 82 -3.73 1.66 -18.82
CA ALA A 82 -2.64 0.89 -19.42
C ALA A 82 -2.04 -0.01 -18.32
N VAL A 83 -2.22 -1.31 -18.48
CA VAL A 83 -1.64 -2.33 -17.59
C VAL A 83 -0.13 -2.27 -17.77
N TYR A 84 0.60 -1.97 -16.70
CA TYR A 84 2.07 -1.97 -16.76
C TYR A 84 2.61 -3.38 -17.01
N ASP A 85 3.82 -3.48 -17.56
CA ASP A 85 4.41 -4.79 -17.86
C ASP A 85 4.60 -5.62 -16.58
N PHE A 86 5.02 -5.02 -15.47
CA PHE A 86 5.15 -5.75 -14.20
C PHE A 86 3.78 -6.27 -13.69
N GLU A 87 2.70 -5.50 -13.87
CA GLU A 87 1.34 -5.89 -13.51
C GLU A 87 0.88 -7.08 -14.39
N ARG A 88 1.23 -7.09 -15.68
CA ARG A 88 0.91 -8.21 -16.59
C ARG A 88 1.61 -9.49 -16.17
N HIS A 89 2.93 -9.43 -15.97
CA HIS A 89 3.78 -10.59 -15.70
C HIS A 89 3.66 -11.14 -14.26
N PHE A 90 2.96 -10.44 -13.36
CA PHE A 90 2.76 -10.93 -12.00
C PHE A 90 1.94 -12.23 -11.96
N ASP A 91 2.55 -13.30 -11.46
CA ASP A 91 1.89 -14.60 -11.29
C ASP A 91 1.06 -14.63 -10.00
N GLN A 92 -0.21 -14.24 -10.15
CA GLN A 92 -1.18 -14.27 -9.06
C GLN A 92 -1.42 -15.69 -8.51
N ARG A 93 -1.34 -16.74 -9.33
CA ARG A 93 -1.58 -18.10 -8.84
C ARG A 93 -0.49 -18.51 -7.86
N ARG A 94 0.76 -18.22 -8.21
CA ARG A 94 1.91 -18.45 -7.33
C ARG A 94 1.85 -17.60 -6.06
N ALA A 95 1.45 -16.33 -6.19
CA ALA A 95 1.30 -15.45 -5.04
C ALA A 95 0.20 -15.94 -4.08
N LEU A 96 -0.95 -16.39 -4.62
CA LEU A 96 -2.03 -16.96 -3.84
C LEU A 96 -1.62 -18.28 -3.16
N GLN A 97 -0.98 -19.20 -3.90
CA GLN A 97 -0.47 -20.46 -3.35
C GLN A 97 0.50 -20.20 -2.19
N TRP A 98 1.47 -19.30 -2.41
CA TRP A 98 2.38 -18.89 -1.35
C TRP A 98 1.61 -18.35 -0.14
N MET A 99 0.58 -17.55 -0.37
CA MET A 99 -0.20 -16.98 0.72
C MET A 99 -1.03 -18.04 1.47
N GLN A 100 -1.60 -19.01 0.76
CA GLN A 100 -2.32 -20.14 1.34
C GLN A 100 -1.40 -21.09 2.14
N GLU A 101 -0.14 -21.21 1.76
CA GLU A 101 0.85 -22.01 2.49
C GLU A 101 1.42 -21.27 3.71
N ASN A 102 1.55 -19.94 3.63
CA ASN A 102 2.30 -19.14 4.60
C ASN A 102 1.42 -18.17 5.42
N TRP A 103 0.09 -18.25 5.34
CA TRP A 103 -0.77 -17.33 6.09
C TRP A 103 -0.56 -17.40 7.60
N THR A 104 -0.19 -18.57 8.14
CA THR A 104 0.11 -18.76 9.57
C THR A 104 1.39 -18.03 10.00
N THR A 105 2.29 -17.70 9.07
CA THR A 105 3.50 -16.90 9.35
C THR A 105 3.14 -15.51 9.87
N SER A 106 1.93 -15.00 9.58
CA SER A 106 1.42 -13.76 10.19
C SER A 106 1.40 -13.81 11.73
N PHE A 107 1.11 -14.96 12.33
CA PHE A 107 1.18 -15.12 13.80
C PHE A 107 2.60 -15.03 14.31
N ALA A 108 3.58 -15.59 13.59
CA ALA A 108 4.99 -15.47 13.94
C ALA A 108 5.45 -14.01 13.85
N PHE A 109 5.05 -13.27 12.81
CA PHE A 109 5.32 -11.82 12.71
C PHE A 109 4.68 -11.03 13.85
N CYS A 110 3.44 -11.37 14.25
CA CYS A 110 2.78 -10.72 15.38
C CYS A 110 3.49 -11.02 16.71
N GLY A 111 3.91 -12.27 16.93
CA GLY A 111 4.70 -12.64 18.11
C GLY A 111 6.02 -11.88 18.18
N LEU A 112 6.76 -11.84 17.07
CA LEU A 112 7.99 -11.06 16.96
C LEU A 112 7.73 -9.57 17.21
N TYR A 113 6.67 -9.00 16.62
CA TYR A 113 6.28 -7.61 16.81
C TYR A 113 6.02 -7.28 18.28
N VAL A 114 5.26 -8.12 18.99
CA VAL A 114 5.00 -7.95 20.43
C VAL A 114 6.31 -7.96 21.23
N VAL A 115 7.20 -8.92 20.95
CA VAL A 115 8.52 -9.00 21.60
C VAL A 115 9.34 -7.74 21.32
N LEU A 116 9.37 -7.25 20.08
CA LEU A 116 10.08 -6.02 19.71
C LEU A 116 9.47 -4.78 20.34
N VAL A 117 8.14 -4.73 20.51
CA VAL A 117 7.46 -3.60 21.14
C VAL A 117 7.83 -3.52 22.63
N PHE A 118 7.64 -4.59 23.38
CA PHE A 118 7.92 -4.60 24.81
C PHE A 118 9.42 -4.59 25.11
N GLY A 119 10.20 -5.37 24.36
CA GLY A 119 11.66 -5.39 24.44
C GLY A 119 12.28 -4.05 24.06
N GLY A 120 11.80 -3.42 22.98
CA GLY A 120 12.25 -2.10 22.54
C GLY A 120 11.90 -1.00 23.55
N GLN A 121 10.72 -1.04 24.16
CA GLN A 121 10.36 -0.12 25.25
C GLN A 121 11.26 -0.28 26.47
N HIS A 122 11.55 -1.52 26.87
CA HIS A 122 12.45 -1.79 27.99
C HIS A 122 13.89 -1.31 27.68
N TYR A 123 14.42 -1.66 26.51
CA TYR A 123 15.76 -1.26 26.07
C TYR A 123 15.93 0.27 25.96
N MET A 124 14.91 0.97 25.45
CA MET A 124 14.96 2.42 25.32
C MET A 124 14.77 3.15 26.66
N ARG A 125 14.38 2.49 27.76
CA ARG A 125 14.15 3.15 29.06
C ARG A 125 15.37 3.93 29.52
N GLU A 126 16.55 3.33 29.40
CA GLU A 126 17.83 3.89 29.87
C GLU A 126 18.60 4.70 28.82
N ARG A 127 18.19 4.65 27.55
CA ARG A 127 18.88 5.34 26.44
C ARG A 127 18.30 6.72 26.16
N PRO A 128 19.03 7.68 25.57
CA PRO A 128 18.44 8.92 25.08
C PRO A 128 17.54 8.70 23.85
N LYS A 129 16.64 9.65 23.57
CA LYS A 129 15.79 9.63 22.37
C LYS A 129 16.67 9.71 21.10
N LEU A 130 16.37 8.90 20.09
CA LEU A 130 17.09 8.95 18.82
C LEU A 130 16.48 9.98 17.85
N ASN A 131 17.33 10.73 17.16
CA ASN A 131 16.89 11.66 16.12
C ASN A 131 16.81 10.95 14.76
N LEU A 132 15.71 10.23 14.54
CA LEU A 132 15.45 9.48 13.31
C LEU A 132 14.55 10.26 12.35
N ARG A 133 14.61 11.60 12.38
CA ARG A 133 13.68 12.46 11.64
C ARG A 133 13.75 12.20 10.14
N TRP A 134 14.95 12.21 9.55
CA TRP A 134 15.13 11.97 8.12
C TRP A 134 14.65 10.57 7.70
N LEU A 135 15.02 9.55 8.48
CA LEU A 135 14.58 8.18 8.21
C LEU A 135 13.06 8.03 8.28
N MET A 136 12.40 8.69 9.24
CA MET A 136 10.94 8.73 9.34
C MET A 136 10.28 9.46 8.17
N VAL A 137 10.88 10.54 7.67
CA VAL A 137 10.40 11.26 6.48
C VAL A 137 10.46 10.32 5.28
N LEU A 138 11.61 9.72 5.01
CA LEU A 138 11.81 8.81 3.88
C LEU A 138 10.87 7.61 3.97
N TRP A 139 10.75 7.01 5.15
CA TRP A 139 9.86 5.89 5.40
C TRP A 139 8.38 6.26 5.16
N SER A 140 7.90 7.32 5.80
CA SER A 140 6.50 7.77 5.65
C SER A 140 6.19 8.20 4.22
N PHE A 141 7.17 8.81 3.53
CA PHE A 141 7.04 9.21 2.14
C PHE A 141 6.92 8.00 1.21
N SER A 142 7.75 6.98 1.41
CA SER A 142 7.65 5.73 0.63
C SER A 142 6.29 5.04 0.79
N LEU A 143 5.74 5.01 2.02
CA LEU A 143 4.40 4.48 2.29
C LEU A 143 3.29 5.35 1.71
N ALA A 144 3.49 6.68 1.65
CA ALA A 144 2.57 7.60 1.00
C ALA A 144 2.52 7.34 -0.51
N ILE A 145 3.66 7.28 -1.20
CA ILE A 145 3.72 6.98 -2.64
C ILE A 145 3.07 5.62 -2.93
N PHE A 146 3.45 4.59 -2.19
CA PHE A 146 2.87 3.26 -2.31
C PHE A 146 1.34 3.29 -2.19
N SER A 147 0.83 4.04 -1.21
CA SER A 147 -0.61 4.16 -0.97
C SER A 147 -1.32 4.99 -2.06
N ILE A 148 -0.70 6.04 -2.59
CA ILE A 148 -1.24 6.87 -3.68
C ILE A 148 -1.33 6.05 -4.97
N MET A 149 -0.26 5.33 -5.32
CA MET A 149 -0.25 4.46 -6.50
C MET A 149 -1.29 3.35 -6.36
N GLY A 150 -1.35 2.69 -5.20
CA GLY A 150 -2.37 1.69 -4.91
C GLY A 150 -3.79 2.24 -4.99
N ALA A 151 -4.05 3.41 -4.40
CA ALA A 151 -5.35 4.08 -4.43
C ALA A 151 -5.78 4.47 -5.85
N SER A 152 -4.86 5.02 -6.65
CA SER A 152 -5.17 5.43 -8.03
C SER A 152 -5.53 4.22 -8.92
N ARG A 153 -4.76 3.14 -8.82
CA ARG A 153 -4.94 1.92 -9.61
C ARG A 153 -6.20 1.15 -9.20
N THR A 154 -6.34 0.86 -7.90
CA THR A 154 -7.50 0.12 -7.38
C THR A 154 -8.78 0.97 -7.40
N GLY A 155 -8.67 2.27 -7.15
CA GLY A 155 -9.78 3.23 -7.19
C GLY A 155 -10.36 3.43 -8.59
N LEU A 156 -9.52 3.55 -9.62
CA LEU A 156 -10.00 3.65 -10.99
C LEU A 156 -10.71 2.37 -11.45
N TYR A 157 -10.16 1.21 -11.07
CA TYR A 157 -10.81 -0.08 -11.32
C TYR A 157 -12.16 -0.19 -10.60
N MET A 158 -12.22 0.19 -9.32
CA MET A 158 -13.45 0.21 -8.53
C MET A 158 -14.49 1.14 -9.15
N LEU A 159 -14.10 2.35 -9.56
CA LEU A 159 -15.00 3.32 -10.19
C LEU A 159 -15.55 2.78 -11.52
N ARG A 160 -14.73 2.15 -12.34
CA ARG A 160 -15.16 1.54 -13.62
C ARG A 160 -16.20 0.44 -13.41
N ILE A 161 -16.00 -0.44 -12.43
CA ILE A 161 -16.97 -1.52 -12.17
C ILE A 161 -18.24 -0.95 -11.53
N LEU A 162 -18.10 0.05 -10.66
CA LEU A 162 -19.24 0.71 -10.03
C LEU A 162 -20.16 1.35 -11.05
N THR A 163 -19.60 2.03 -12.07
CA THR A 163 -20.39 2.69 -13.12
C THR A 163 -20.94 1.73 -14.17
N THR A 164 -20.26 0.61 -14.45
CA THR A 164 -20.67 -0.32 -15.51
C THR A 164 -21.55 -1.48 -15.04
N ARG A 165 -21.34 -1.99 -13.81
CA ARG A 165 -22.02 -3.18 -13.28
C ARG A 165 -22.80 -2.94 -12.00
N GLY A 166 -22.71 -1.73 -11.45
CA GLY A 166 -23.42 -1.32 -10.24
C GLY A 166 -22.77 -1.77 -8.93
N PHE A 167 -23.28 -1.22 -7.84
CA PHE A 167 -22.71 -1.36 -6.50
C PHE A 167 -22.76 -2.79 -5.94
N ARG A 168 -23.84 -3.52 -6.18
CA ARG A 168 -23.95 -4.91 -5.72
C ARG A 168 -22.87 -5.81 -6.33
N HIS A 169 -22.61 -5.63 -7.63
CA HIS A 169 -21.58 -6.40 -8.32
C HIS A 169 -20.19 -6.03 -7.79
N THR A 170 -19.88 -4.77 -7.50
CA THR A 170 -18.56 -4.41 -6.96
C THR A 170 -18.28 -5.04 -5.60
N VAL A 171 -19.28 -5.09 -4.72
CA VAL A 171 -19.14 -5.71 -3.39
C VAL A 171 -18.86 -7.20 -3.50
N CYS A 172 -19.53 -7.91 -4.42
CA CYS A 172 -19.36 -9.36 -4.57
C CYS A 172 -18.26 -9.78 -5.57
N ASP A 173 -17.53 -8.82 -6.17
CA ASP A 173 -16.56 -9.13 -7.21
C ASP A 173 -15.22 -9.60 -6.65
N THR A 174 -14.95 -10.90 -6.79
CA THR A 174 -13.65 -11.51 -6.48
C THR A 174 -12.66 -11.45 -7.64
N ARG A 175 -13.09 -11.03 -8.84
CA ARG A 175 -12.17 -10.83 -9.99
C ARG A 175 -11.17 -9.72 -9.75
N PHE A 176 -11.37 -8.91 -8.72
CA PHE A 176 -10.37 -7.97 -8.22
C PHE A 176 -9.02 -8.64 -7.94
N TYR A 177 -9.01 -9.88 -7.43
CA TYR A 177 -7.78 -10.59 -7.18
C TYR A 177 -7.11 -11.12 -8.45
N THR A 178 -7.86 -11.34 -9.53
CA THR A 178 -7.38 -11.95 -10.77
C THR A 178 -7.08 -10.97 -11.90
N THR A 179 -7.64 -9.77 -11.84
CA THR A 179 -7.52 -8.80 -12.93
C THR A 179 -6.09 -8.26 -13.00
N PRO A 180 -5.46 -8.16 -14.19
CA PRO A 180 -4.07 -7.74 -14.32
C PRO A 180 -3.70 -6.44 -13.59
N VAL A 181 -4.59 -5.44 -13.66
CA VAL A 181 -4.37 -4.13 -13.03
C VAL A 181 -4.43 -4.21 -11.50
N SER A 182 -5.26 -5.06 -10.90
CA SER A 182 -5.51 -5.06 -9.44
C SER A 182 -4.85 -6.22 -8.69
N LYS A 183 -4.52 -7.32 -9.37
CA LYS A 183 -3.93 -8.54 -8.75
C LYS A 183 -2.64 -8.25 -7.99
N PHE A 184 -1.77 -7.43 -8.57
CA PHE A 184 -0.51 -7.03 -7.96
C PHE A 184 -0.76 -6.17 -6.71
N TRP A 185 -1.62 -5.16 -6.82
CA TRP A 185 -1.93 -4.26 -5.71
C TRP A 185 -2.65 -4.97 -4.56
N ALA A 186 -3.49 -5.96 -4.85
CA ALA A 186 -4.12 -6.78 -3.82
C ALA A 186 -3.06 -7.57 -3.02
N PHE A 187 -2.09 -8.17 -3.71
CA PHE A 187 -0.99 -8.89 -3.06
C PHE A 187 -0.08 -7.93 -2.28
N ALA A 188 0.32 -6.84 -2.91
CA ALA A 188 1.17 -5.83 -2.30
C ALA A 188 0.53 -5.23 -1.04
N PHE A 189 -0.79 -5.05 -1.02
CA PHE A 189 -1.54 -4.63 0.16
C PHE A 189 -1.41 -5.62 1.33
N ALA A 190 -1.57 -6.92 1.08
CA ALA A 190 -1.45 -7.93 2.12
C ALA A 190 -0.02 -7.96 2.69
N VAL A 191 0.99 -7.86 1.81
CA VAL A 191 2.39 -7.82 2.22
C VAL A 191 2.76 -6.52 2.92
N SER A 192 2.18 -5.37 2.54
CA SER A 192 2.53 -4.04 3.11
C SER A 192 2.25 -3.94 4.60
N LYS A 193 1.36 -4.77 5.14
CA LYS A 193 1.07 -4.80 6.59
C LYS A 193 2.26 -5.20 7.44
N VAL A 194 3.23 -5.95 6.88
CA VAL A 194 4.47 -6.30 7.57
C VAL A 194 5.42 -5.09 7.67
N PRO A 195 5.77 -4.38 6.57
CA PRO A 195 6.47 -3.11 6.66
C PRO A 195 5.79 -2.11 7.59
N GLU A 196 4.47 -1.95 7.54
CA GLU A 196 3.72 -1.00 8.40
C GLU A 196 3.97 -1.21 9.91
N LEU A 197 4.40 -2.40 10.35
CA LEU A 197 4.84 -2.63 11.74
C LEU A 197 6.04 -1.76 12.15
N GLY A 198 6.85 -1.34 11.19
CA GLY A 198 7.97 -0.42 11.36
C GLY A 198 7.57 0.94 11.93
N ASP A 199 6.33 1.38 11.71
CA ASP A 199 5.80 2.64 12.27
C ASP A 199 5.92 2.64 13.81
N THR A 200 5.64 1.50 14.44
CA THR A 200 5.75 1.34 15.88
C THR A 200 7.20 1.41 16.37
N MET A 201 8.15 0.90 15.58
CA MET A 201 9.57 0.98 15.93
C MET A 201 10.03 2.45 15.99
N PHE A 202 9.61 3.28 15.04
CA PHE A 202 9.91 4.71 15.09
C PHE A 202 9.31 5.42 16.31
N VAL A 203 8.10 5.04 16.74
CA VAL A 203 7.47 5.57 17.96
C VAL A 203 8.30 5.22 19.20
N ILE A 204 8.74 3.96 19.31
CA ILE A 204 9.53 3.47 20.45
C ILE A 204 10.92 4.12 20.49
N LEU A 205 11.63 4.15 19.36
CA LEU A 205 12.98 4.72 19.27
C LEU A 205 13.02 6.23 19.55
N ARG A 206 11.90 6.93 19.33
CA ARG A 206 11.73 8.35 19.67
C ARG A 206 11.20 8.60 21.09
N LYS A 207 10.96 7.55 21.87
CA LYS A 207 10.32 7.61 23.20
C LYS A 207 8.94 8.28 23.18
N GLN A 208 8.18 8.07 22.11
CA GLN A 208 6.81 8.55 22.06
C GLN A 208 5.88 7.55 22.76
N ARG A 209 4.77 8.06 23.32
CA ARG A 209 3.77 7.22 23.99
C ARG A 209 3.07 6.35 22.95
N LEU A 210 3.32 5.04 23.00
CA LEU A 210 2.61 4.07 22.21
C LEU A 210 1.17 3.92 22.74
N ILE A 211 0.19 4.30 21.94
CA ILE A 211 -1.23 4.17 22.30
C ILE A 211 -1.72 2.74 22.02
N PHE A 212 -2.66 2.25 22.85
CA PHE A 212 -3.25 0.91 22.68
C PHE A 212 -3.80 0.69 21.27
N LEU A 213 -4.54 1.68 20.75
CA LEU A 213 -5.13 1.66 19.41
C LEU A 213 -4.11 1.32 18.32
N HIS A 214 -2.88 1.84 18.40
CA HIS A 214 -1.88 1.68 17.35
C HIS A 214 -1.40 0.24 17.25
N TRP A 215 -0.85 -0.32 18.33
CA TRP A 215 -0.28 -1.66 18.28
C TRP A 215 -1.35 -2.76 18.19
N TYR A 216 -2.52 -2.54 18.81
CA TYR A 216 -3.69 -3.42 18.62
C TYR A 216 -4.06 -3.48 17.13
N HIS A 217 -4.27 -2.32 16.50
CA HIS A 217 -4.63 -2.22 15.08
C HIS A 217 -3.59 -2.92 14.19
N HIS A 218 -2.30 -2.65 14.35
CA HIS A 218 -1.25 -3.24 13.51
C HIS A 218 -1.21 -4.77 13.58
N ILE A 219 -1.43 -5.37 14.75
CA ILE A 219 -1.51 -6.84 14.90
C ILE A 219 -2.76 -7.36 14.18
N THR A 220 -3.93 -6.80 14.49
CA THR A 220 -5.19 -7.37 14.01
C THR A 220 -5.39 -7.16 12.50
N VAL A 221 -4.96 -6.04 11.92
CA VAL A 221 -5.00 -5.87 10.45
C VAL A 221 -4.02 -6.77 9.71
N LEU A 222 -2.86 -7.08 10.30
CA LEU A 222 -1.90 -8.01 9.70
C LEU A 222 -2.50 -9.42 9.63
N LEU A 223 -3.01 -9.93 10.75
CA LEU A 223 -3.66 -11.24 10.80
C LEU A 223 -4.87 -11.30 9.86
N TYR A 224 -5.75 -10.30 9.91
CA TYR A 224 -6.97 -10.28 9.12
C TYR A 224 -6.71 -10.17 7.61
N SER A 225 -5.75 -9.34 7.17
CA SER A 225 -5.42 -9.19 5.75
C SER A 225 -4.83 -10.48 5.16
N TRP A 226 -3.96 -11.17 5.90
CA TRP A 226 -3.39 -12.45 5.46
C TRP A 226 -4.44 -13.56 5.44
N TYR A 227 -5.30 -13.60 6.45
CA TYR A 227 -6.40 -14.57 6.54
C TYR A 227 -7.44 -14.38 5.44
N THR A 228 -7.84 -13.13 5.13
CA THR A 228 -8.84 -12.84 4.09
C THR A 228 -8.30 -13.00 2.68
N TYR A 229 -7.02 -12.65 2.45
CA TYR A 229 -6.40 -12.78 1.13
C TYR A 229 -6.34 -14.24 0.66
N LYS A 230 -6.08 -15.19 1.56
CA LYS A 230 -5.99 -16.63 1.23
C LYS A 230 -7.29 -17.18 0.61
N ASP A 231 -8.44 -16.61 1.00
CA ASP A 231 -9.78 -17.06 0.64
C ASP A 231 -10.39 -16.24 -0.51
N HIS A 232 -9.70 -15.19 -1.00
CA HIS A 232 -10.22 -14.26 -2.01
C HIS A 232 -11.66 -13.81 -1.71
N VAL A 233 -11.90 -13.33 -0.49
CA VAL A 233 -13.25 -13.00 -0.03
C VAL A 233 -13.90 -11.84 -0.81
N ALA A 234 -15.21 -11.92 -0.98
CA ALA A 234 -16.00 -10.79 -1.45
C ALA A 234 -15.82 -9.54 -0.55
N GLY A 235 -15.90 -8.35 -1.15
CA GLY A 235 -15.69 -7.06 -0.49
C GLY A 235 -14.24 -6.57 -0.49
N GLY A 236 -13.28 -7.42 -0.87
CA GLY A 236 -11.85 -7.09 -0.88
C GLY A 236 -11.51 -5.79 -1.61
N ILE A 237 -12.13 -5.53 -2.76
CA ILE A 237 -11.95 -4.29 -3.52
C ILE A 237 -12.25 -3.04 -2.69
N TRP A 238 -13.32 -3.05 -1.89
CA TRP A 238 -13.72 -1.92 -1.06
C TRP A 238 -12.77 -1.72 0.12
N PHE A 239 -12.42 -2.79 0.83
CA PHE A 239 -11.50 -2.69 1.98
C PHE A 239 -10.12 -2.21 1.57
N ILE A 240 -9.56 -2.78 0.49
CA ILE A 240 -8.23 -2.46 0.01
C ILE A 240 -8.19 -1.04 -0.55
N THR A 241 -9.14 -0.67 -1.42
CA THR A 241 -9.17 0.66 -2.06
C THR A 241 -9.38 1.76 -1.03
N ILE A 242 -10.35 1.62 -0.11
CA ILE A 242 -10.59 2.63 0.93
C ILE A 242 -9.36 2.75 1.84
N ASN A 243 -8.74 1.63 2.23
CA ASN A 243 -7.56 1.69 3.09
C ASN A 243 -6.39 2.39 2.38
N TYR A 244 -6.14 2.13 1.10
CA TYR A 244 -5.14 2.87 0.32
C TYR A 244 -5.43 4.36 0.27
N VAL A 245 -6.69 4.75 0.07
CA VAL A 245 -7.09 6.17 0.07
C VAL A 245 -6.81 6.79 1.44
N VAL A 246 -7.25 6.17 2.55
CA VAL A 246 -7.02 6.73 3.89
C VAL A 246 -5.53 6.74 4.26
N HIS A 247 -4.78 5.69 3.93
CA HIS A 247 -3.34 5.62 4.17
C HIS A 247 -2.57 6.65 3.33
N SER A 248 -2.99 6.96 2.11
CA SER A 248 -2.36 8.04 1.34
C SER A 248 -2.47 9.38 2.06
N PHE A 249 -3.65 9.75 2.57
CA PHE A 249 -3.81 10.96 3.39
C PHE A 249 -3.04 10.91 4.71
N MET A 250 -3.11 9.78 5.43
CA MET A 250 -2.45 9.61 6.73
C MET A 250 -0.92 9.70 6.62
N TYR A 251 -0.30 8.96 5.69
CA TYR A 251 1.15 8.97 5.52
C TYR A 251 1.65 10.28 4.92
N THR A 252 0.91 10.91 4.01
CA THR A 252 1.23 12.27 3.54
C THR A 252 1.25 13.27 4.71
N TYR A 253 0.27 13.18 5.61
CA TYR A 253 0.24 13.98 6.83
C TYR A 253 1.47 13.70 7.73
N TYR A 254 1.85 12.43 7.92
CA TYR A 254 3.03 12.07 8.72
C TYR A 254 4.33 12.53 8.09
N THR A 255 4.49 12.41 6.77
CA THR A 255 5.65 12.94 6.03
C THR A 255 5.77 14.44 6.23
N ALA A 256 4.68 15.19 6.05
CA ALA A 256 4.67 16.64 6.26
C ALA A 256 5.06 17.02 7.69
N ARG A 257 4.52 16.30 8.70
CA ARG A 257 4.86 16.51 10.12
C ARG A 257 6.32 16.17 10.42
N ALA A 258 6.85 15.09 9.85
CA ALA A 258 8.24 14.67 10.04
C ALA A 258 9.22 15.61 9.32
N ALA A 259 8.85 16.17 8.17
CA ALA A 259 9.59 17.19 7.44
C ALA A 259 9.68 18.52 8.21
N GLY A 260 8.92 18.67 9.30
CA GLY A 260 8.92 19.86 10.16
C GLY A 260 7.90 20.92 9.75
N LEU A 261 7.00 20.59 8.82
CA LEU A 261 5.92 21.49 8.46
C LEU A 261 4.94 21.60 9.63
N ARG A 262 4.56 22.84 9.95
CA ARG A 262 3.52 23.15 10.94
C ARG A 262 2.14 22.88 10.32
N VAL A 263 1.76 21.61 10.27
CA VAL A 263 0.43 21.21 9.80
C VAL A 263 -0.63 21.61 10.84
N PRO A 264 -1.71 22.33 10.45
CA PRO A 264 -2.68 22.84 11.39
C PRO A 264 -3.57 21.71 11.96
N ARG A 265 -4.13 21.93 13.14
CA ARG A 265 -4.98 20.96 13.87
C ARG A 265 -6.16 20.40 13.04
N PRO A 266 -6.86 21.19 12.20
CA PRO A 266 -7.95 20.69 11.36
C PRO A 266 -7.53 19.57 10.41
N CYS A 267 -6.30 19.60 9.87
CA CYS A 267 -5.83 18.52 9.00
C CYS A 267 -5.77 17.18 9.74
N ALA A 268 -5.30 17.19 11.00
CA ALA A 268 -5.28 15.97 11.83
C ALA A 268 -6.70 15.46 12.14
N MET A 269 -7.65 16.38 12.34
CA MET A 269 -9.07 16.04 12.51
C MET A 269 -9.64 15.39 11.25
N ILE A 270 -9.36 15.94 10.07
CA ILE A 270 -9.81 15.41 8.78
C ILE A 270 -9.26 14.00 8.55
N VAL A 271 -7.97 13.77 8.82
CA VAL A 271 -7.36 12.42 8.72
C VAL A 271 -8.08 11.43 9.64
N THR A 272 -8.32 11.82 10.90
CA THR A 272 -9.03 10.95 11.86
C THR A 272 -10.49 10.72 11.43
N ALA A 273 -11.14 11.72 10.85
CA ALA A 273 -12.50 11.59 10.32
C ALA A 273 -12.56 10.60 9.13
N PHE A 274 -11.58 10.65 8.23
CA PHE A 274 -11.44 9.66 7.15
C PHE A 274 -11.24 8.24 7.69
N GLN A 275 -10.45 8.06 8.74
CA GLN A 275 -10.27 6.75 9.40
C GLN A 275 -11.58 6.24 10.02
N ILE A 276 -12.37 7.09 10.69
CA ILE A 276 -13.68 6.71 11.24
C ILE A 276 -14.64 6.33 10.12
N MET A 277 -14.70 7.13 9.05
CA MET A 277 -15.53 6.86 7.89
C MET A 277 -15.16 5.54 7.22
N GLN A 278 -13.87 5.20 7.13
CA GLN A 278 -13.41 3.88 6.66
C GLN A 278 -14.02 2.75 7.51
N MET A 279 -14.09 2.90 8.83
CA MET A 279 -14.64 1.85 9.69
C MET A 279 -16.15 1.68 9.49
N VAL A 280 -16.89 2.78 9.34
CA VAL A 280 -18.33 2.75 9.04
C VAL A 280 -18.58 2.10 7.68
N MET A 281 -17.87 2.52 6.64
CA MET A 281 -17.99 1.94 5.31
C MET A 281 -17.63 0.45 5.31
N GLY A 282 -16.60 0.05 6.07
CA GLY A 282 -16.23 -1.34 6.24
C GLY A 282 -17.34 -2.19 6.87
N LEU A 283 -17.99 -1.70 7.92
CA LEU A 283 -19.14 -2.36 8.55
C LEU A 283 -20.33 -2.49 7.59
N VAL A 284 -20.61 -1.45 6.81
CA VAL A 284 -21.67 -1.49 5.79
C VAL A 284 -21.37 -2.55 4.73
N VAL A 285 -20.14 -2.59 4.19
CA VAL A 285 -19.72 -3.60 3.21
C VAL A 285 -19.82 -5.01 3.80
N LEU A 286 -19.38 -5.24 5.04
CA LEU A 286 -19.53 -6.54 5.71
C LEU A 286 -20.99 -6.96 5.86
N GLY A 287 -21.87 -6.03 6.26
CA GLY A 287 -23.31 -6.31 6.39
C GLY A 287 -23.96 -6.63 5.04
N LEU A 288 -23.53 -5.98 3.96
CA LEU A 288 -23.99 -6.26 2.60
C LEU A 288 -23.49 -7.61 2.09
N VAL A 289 -22.20 -7.93 2.33
CA VAL A 289 -21.65 -9.25 2.03
C VAL A 289 -22.43 -10.32 2.79
N TYR A 290 -22.68 -10.15 4.09
CA TYR A 290 -23.48 -11.09 4.88
C TYR A 290 -24.88 -11.30 4.29
N ARG A 291 -25.56 -10.21 3.92
CA ARG A 291 -26.90 -10.26 3.33
C ARG A 291 -26.92 -10.99 1.99
N TRP A 292 -25.93 -10.75 1.14
CA TRP A 292 -25.87 -11.29 -0.21
C TRP A 292 -25.11 -12.62 -0.33
N MET A 293 -24.52 -13.13 0.76
CA MET A 293 -23.77 -14.38 0.78
C MET A 293 -24.65 -15.61 0.50
N HIS A 294 -25.93 -15.57 0.89
CA HIS A 294 -26.90 -16.63 0.58
C HIS A 294 -27.47 -16.56 -0.85
N GLU A 295 -27.20 -15.46 -1.56
CA GLU A 295 -27.58 -15.30 -2.96
C GLU A 295 -26.40 -15.75 -3.85
N VAL A 296 -26.69 -16.45 -4.94
CA VAL A 296 -25.82 -17.37 -5.74
C VAL A 296 -24.46 -16.80 -6.23
N HIS A 297 -24.11 -15.54 -5.98
CA HIS A 297 -22.97 -14.86 -6.61
C HIS A 297 -22.04 -14.07 -5.66
N CYS A 298 -22.00 -14.35 -4.34
CA CYS A 298 -21.11 -13.64 -3.40
C CYS A 298 -20.23 -14.61 -2.58
N PRO A 299 -19.10 -15.11 -3.12
CA PRO A 299 -18.24 -16.06 -2.42
C PRO A 299 -17.54 -15.39 -1.22
N SER A 300 -17.99 -15.73 -0.01
CA SER A 300 -17.39 -15.35 1.26
C SER A 300 -17.70 -16.43 2.30
N SER A 301 -17.03 -16.40 3.45
CA SER A 301 -17.29 -17.32 4.56
C SER A 301 -17.78 -16.57 5.80
N ILE A 302 -18.69 -17.22 6.54
CA ILE A 302 -19.28 -16.67 7.77
C ILE A 302 -18.19 -16.29 8.77
N ASP A 303 -17.14 -17.11 8.88
CA ASP A 303 -16.03 -16.81 9.79
C ASP A 303 -15.27 -15.53 9.40
N ASN A 304 -15.00 -15.32 8.11
CA ASN A 304 -14.35 -14.09 7.65
C ASN A 304 -15.23 -12.86 7.94
N VAL A 305 -16.53 -12.95 7.65
CA VAL A 305 -17.48 -11.86 7.93
C VAL A 305 -17.55 -11.58 9.43
N LYS A 306 -17.67 -12.62 10.28
CA LYS A 306 -17.73 -12.51 11.74
C LYS A 306 -16.47 -11.85 12.30
N TRP A 307 -15.28 -12.36 11.97
CA TRP A 307 -14.01 -11.80 12.44
C TRP A 307 -13.78 -10.38 11.92
N GLY A 308 -14.14 -10.13 10.66
CA GLY A 308 -14.13 -8.79 10.07
C GLY A 308 -15.04 -7.82 10.82
N SER A 309 -16.28 -8.22 11.12
CA SER A 309 -17.24 -7.37 11.82
C SER A 309 -16.76 -7.01 13.22
N ILE A 310 -16.23 -7.98 13.97
CA ILE A 310 -15.64 -7.75 15.30
C ILE A 310 -14.48 -6.75 15.20
N MET A 311 -13.56 -6.97 14.25
CA MET A 311 -12.40 -6.11 14.06
C MET A 311 -12.82 -4.67 13.72
N TYR A 312 -13.63 -4.47 12.68
CA TYR A 312 -14.08 -3.15 12.23
C TYR A 312 -14.93 -2.43 13.29
N LEU A 313 -15.78 -3.15 14.02
CA LEU A 313 -16.56 -2.56 15.12
C LEU A 313 -15.65 -2.11 16.27
N SER A 314 -14.65 -2.93 16.63
CA SER A 314 -13.68 -2.55 17.66
C SER A 314 -12.94 -1.27 17.26
N TYR A 315 -12.46 -1.17 16.01
CA TYR A 315 -11.78 0.02 15.53
C TYR A 315 -12.69 1.24 15.52
N PHE A 316 -13.93 1.11 15.07
CA PHE A 316 -14.90 2.21 15.10
C PHE A 316 -15.05 2.80 16.51
N VAL A 317 -15.22 1.93 17.53
CA VAL A 317 -15.33 2.36 18.92
C VAL A 317 -14.05 3.04 19.41
N LEU A 318 -12.88 2.42 19.18
CA LEU A 318 -11.62 2.97 19.65
C LEU A 318 -11.27 4.31 18.97
N PHE A 319 -11.48 4.44 17.66
CA PHE A 319 -11.24 5.70 16.93
C PHE A 319 -12.22 6.79 17.35
N THR A 320 -13.48 6.44 17.62
CA THR A 320 -14.47 7.41 18.14
C THR A 320 -14.09 7.90 19.53
N ILE A 321 -13.65 7.00 20.43
CA ILE A 321 -13.13 7.38 21.75
C ILE A 321 -11.87 8.25 21.62
N PHE A 322 -10.96 7.90 20.72
CA PHE A 322 -9.75 8.69 20.45
C PHE A 322 -10.10 10.09 19.93
N PHE A 323 -11.04 10.20 18.99
CA PHE A 323 -11.48 11.48 18.41
C PHE A 323 -12.15 12.35 19.48
N TYR A 324 -13.05 11.76 20.27
CA TYR A 324 -13.71 12.45 21.37
C TYR A 324 -12.68 13.00 22.37
N ASN A 325 -11.76 12.17 22.84
CA ASN A 325 -10.75 12.58 23.83
C ASN A 325 -9.73 13.60 23.28
N SER A 326 -9.38 13.52 22.00
CA SER A 326 -8.32 14.35 21.40
C SER A 326 -8.83 15.70 20.85
N TYR A 327 -10.09 15.75 20.41
CA TYR A 327 -10.63 16.92 19.72
C TYR A 327 -11.83 17.55 20.42
N LEU A 328 -12.70 16.76 21.05
CA LEU A 328 -13.94 17.26 21.64
C LEU A 328 -13.83 17.50 23.15
N ARG A 329 -13.06 16.68 23.88
CA ARG A 329 -12.92 16.72 25.35
C ARG A 329 -12.04 17.86 25.87
N GLY A 330 -11.97 19.00 25.14
CA GLY A 330 -11.00 20.06 25.41
C GLY A 330 -11.36 21.44 24.85
N SER A 331 -12.51 21.99 25.26
CA SER A 331 -12.72 23.44 25.46
C SER A 331 -13.76 23.76 26.56
N SER A 332 -14.08 22.81 27.45
CA SER A 332 -15.09 23.00 28.50
C SER A 332 -14.53 22.99 29.93
N GLY A 333 -13.21 23.00 30.10
CA GLY A 333 -12.54 22.95 31.42
C GLY A 333 -11.65 24.14 31.76
N ALA A 334 -11.65 25.21 30.96
CA ALA A 334 -10.80 26.39 31.17
C ALA A 334 -11.60 27.71 31.35
N LYS A 335 -12.84 27.61 31.86
CA LYS A 335 -13.62 28.75 32.36
C LYS A 335 -14.24 28.35 33.70
N GLY A 336 -13.56 28.63 34.80
CA GLY A 336 -14.09 28.36 36.14
C GLY A 336 -13.03 28.31 37.23
N SER A 337 -12.16 29.32 37.33
CA SER A 337 -11.48 29.69 38.58
C SER A 337 -10.74 31.02 38.41
N LYS A 338 -11.50 32.11 38.24
CA LYS A 338 -11.10 33.48 38.62
C LYS A 338 -12.38 34.30 38.86
N ALA A 339 -12.95 34.04 40.02
CA ALA A 339 -13.85 34.86 40.84
C ALA A 339 -13.70 34.18 42.21
N GLU A 340 -13.30 34.80 43.30
CA GLU A 340 -13.26 36.20 43.73
C GLU A 340 -12.15 36.31 44.78
#